data_AF-A0A431HZU2-F1
#
_entry.id   AF-A0A431HZU2-F1
#
_cell.length_a   1.000
_cell.length_b   1.000
_cell.length_c   1.000
_cell.angle_alpha   90.00
_cell.angle_beta   90.00
_cell.angle_gamma   90.00
#
_symmetry.space_group_name_H-M   'P 1'
#
loop_
_entity.id
_entity.type
_entity.pdbx_description
1 polymer ?
#
loop_
_entity_poly.entity_id
_entity_poly.type
_entity_poly.pdbx_seq_one_letter_code
_entity_poly.pdbx_strand_id
1 'polypeptide(L)'
;MHELLIERIQERLDLGVRRYGQPLRAFNGRNAGQDALEGVLDLAVYLQQSLIERDALIEALLALWSAPVGRHAFVEARQRSEALLRSLGVDV
;
A
#
# COMPACT_ATOMS: atom_id res chain seq x y z
N MET A 1 1.51 16.68 -5.21
CA MET A 1 1.72 15.25 -5.58
C MET A 1 3.16 14.98 -5.99
N HIS A 2 3.70 15.68 -7.00
CA HIS A 2 5.11 15.51 -7.40
C HIS A 2 6.13 15.82 -6.28
N GLU A 3 5.86 16.82 -5.43
CA GLU A 3 6.73 17.15 -4.28
C GLU A 3 6.88 15.99 -3.29
N LEU A 4 5.80 15.23 -3.03
CA LEU A 4 5.85 14.05 -2.15
C LEU A 4 6.76 12.95 -2.72
N LEU A 5 6.79 12.80 -4.05
CA LEU A 5 7.69 11.86 -4.71
C LEU A 5 9.15 12.33 -4.61
N ILE A 6 9.41 13.62 -4.81
CA ILE A 6 10.75 14.20 -4.67
C ILE A 6 11.28 13.97 -3.25
N GLU A 7 10.46 14.22 -2.23
CA GLU A 7 10.81 13.95 -0.84
C GLU A 7 11.16 12.46 -0.63
N ARG A 8 10.37 11.55 -1.20
CA ARG A 8 10.63 10.10 -1.08
C ARG A 8 11.93 9.67 -1.74
N ILE A 9 12.30 10.31 -2.86
CA ILE A 9 13.60 10.11 -3.50
C ILE A 9 14.73 10.59 -2.58
N GLN A 10 14.58 11.75 -1.95
CA GLN A 10 15.58 12.31 -1.03
C GLN A 10 15.80 11.41 0.19
N GLU A 11 14.72 10.95 0.82
CA GLU A 11 14.81 10.02 1.94
C GLU A 11 15.53 8.72 1.56
N ARG A 12 15.28 8.23 0.33
CA ARG A 12 15.92 7.01 -0.16
C ARG A 12 17.42 7.19 -0.40
N LEU A 13 17.81 8.36 -0.91
CA LEU A 13 19.21 8.76 -1.00
C LEU A 13 19.86 8.78 0.39
N ASP A 14 19.25 9.44 1.37
CA ASP A 14 19.79 9.56 2.72
C ASP A 14 19.92 8.19 3.43
N LEU A 15 18.97 7.28 3.20
CA LEU A 15 19.05 5.90 3.68
C LEU A 15 20.20 5.14 3.02
N GLY A 16 20.39 5.31 1.71
CA GLY A 16 21.51 4.73 0.98
C GLY A 16 22.86 5.23 1.50
N VAL A 17 23.00 6.54 1.70
CA VAL A 17 24.21 7.16 2.27
C VAL A 17 24.47 6.64 3.68
N ARG A 18 23.45 6.57 4.54
CA ARG A 18 23.60 6.01 5.89
C ARG A 18 24.03 4.54 5.88
N ARG A 19 23.54 3.75 4.94
CA ARG A 19 23.83 2.31 4.85
C ARG A 19 25.19 1.99 4.20
N TYR A 20 25.59 2.78 3.21
CA TYR A 20 26.74 2.48 2.34
C TYR A 20 27.84 3.56 2.37
N GLY A 21 27.69 4.60 3.19
CA GLY A 21 28.66 5.67 3.43
C GLY A 21 28.72 6.76 2.36
N GLN A 22 28.15 6.55 1.18
CA GLN A 22 28.17 7.51 0.07
C GLN A 22 26.97 7.37 -0.87
N PRO A 23 26.61 8.42 -1.63
CA PRO A 23 25.59 8.33 -2.68
C PRO A 23 25.95 7.32 -3.76
N LEU A 24 24.94 6.76 -4.42
CA LEU A 24 25.14 6.03 -5.66
C LEU A 24 25.67 7.00 -6.73
N ARG A 25 26.77 6.65 -7.38
CA ARG A 25 27.41 7.43 -8.45
C ARG A 25 27.56 6.59 -9.70
N ALA A 26 27.60 7.23 -10.86
CA ALA A 26 27.98 6.56 -12.10
C ALA A 26 29.42 6.01 -12.01
N PHE A 27 29.70 4.96 -12.79
CA PHE A 27 31.03 4.34 -12.88
C PHE A 27 31.59 3.79 -11.57
N ASN A 28 30.72 3.27 -10.70
CA ASN A 28 31.08 2.69 -9.39
C ASN A 28 31.36 1.17 -9.42
N GLY A 29 31.53 0.59 -10.62
CA GLY A 29 31.77 -0.85 -10.81
C GLY A 29 30.53 -1.74 -10.70
N ARG A 30 29.33 -1.19 -10.43
CA ARG A 30 28.07 -1.93 -10.43
C ARG A 30 27.50 -2.04 -11.84
N ASN A 31 26.75 -3.12 -12.09
CA ASN A 31 25.92 -3.24 -13.28
C ASN A 31 24.54 -2.64 -12.98
N ALA A 32 24.37 -1.36 -13.32
CA ALA A 32 23.11 -0.64 -13.09
C ALA A 32 21.90 -1.28 -13.80
N GLY A 33 22.12 -1.93 -14.95
CA GLY A 33 21.04 -2.62 -15.67
C GLY A 33 20.55 -3.86 -14.92
N GLN A 34 21.48 -4.66 -14.38
CA GLN A 34 21.16 -5.81 -13.55
C GLN A 34 20.48 -5.39 -12.24
N ASP A 35 21.01 -4.37 -11.56
CA ASP A 35 20.41 -3.81 -10.33
C ASP A 35 18.96 -3.34 -10.58
N ALA A 36 18.70 -2.71 -11.74
CA ALA A 36 17.37 -2.27 -12.11
C ALA A 36 16.43 -3.44 -12.41
N LEU A 37 16.91 -4.48 -13.10
CA LEU A 37 16.13 -5.70 -13.36
C LEU A 37 15.71 -6.37 -12.04
N GLU A 38 16.65 -6.52 -11.11
CA GLU A 38 16.37 -7.08 -9.78
C GLU A 38 15.33 -6.24 -9.03
N GLY A 39 15.44 -4.91 -9.07
CA GLY A 39 14.44 -4.02 -8.47
C GLY A 39 13.03 -4.13 -9.11
N VAL A 40 12.95 -4.40 -10.42
CA VAL A 40 11.66 -4.66 -11.08
C VAL A 40 11.09 -6.03 -10.67
N LEU A 41 11.92 -7.05 -10.48
CA LEU A 41 11.47 -8.35 -9.99
C LEU A 41 10.93 -8.24 -8.56
N ASP A 42 11.60 -7.48 -7.69
CA ASP A 42 11.10 -7.19 -6.34
C ASP A 42 9.73 -6.48 -6.38
N LEU A 43 9.57 -5.50 -7.27
CA LEU A 43 8.29 -4.84 -7.49
C LEU A 43 7.20 -5.83 -7.93
N ALA A 44 7.51 -6.75 -8.85
CA ALA A 44 6.56 -7.76 -9.31
C ALA A 44 6.08 -8.67 -8.17
N VAL A 45 6.98 -9.04 -7.24
CA VAL A 45 6.62 -9.82 -6.04
C VAL A 45 5.65 -9.04 -5.15
N TYR A 46 5.92 -7.75 -4.88
CA TYR A 46 5.01 -6.94 -4.06
C TYR A 46 3.64 -6.72 -4.70
N LEU A 47 3.59 -6.58 -6.03
CA LEU A 47 2.33 -6.53 -6.76
C LEU A 47 1.55 -7.84 -6.64
N GLN A 48 2.22 -8.99 -6.79
CA GLN A 48 1.60 -10.31 -6.61
C GLN A 48 1.03 -10.46 -5.20
N GLN A 49 1.78 -10.05 -4.16
CA GLN A 49 1.29 -10.07 -2.78
C GLN A 49 0.02 -9.21 -2.63
N SER A 50 0.04 -7.98 -3.17
CA SER A 50 -1.10 -7.07 -3.10
C SER A 50 -2.36 -7.65 -3.74
N LEU A 51 -2.22 -8.40 -4.84
CA LEU A 51 -3.33 -9.10 -5.49
C LEU A 51 -3.88 -10.22 -4.61
N ILE A 52 -3.01 -11.06 -4.04
CA ILE A 52 -3.41 -12.16 -3.14
C ILE A 52 -4.15 -11.61 -1.92
N GLU A 53 -3.61 -10.58 -1.27
CA GLU A 53 -4.21 -9.98 -0.08
C GLU A 53 -5.54 -9.31 -0.39
N ARG A 54 -5.66 -8.63 -1.53
CA ARG A 54 -6.93 -8.06 -2.01
C ARG A 54 -7.99 -9.14 -2.20
N ASP A 55 -7.64 -10.24 -2.87
CA ASP A 55 -8.59 -11.30 -3.16
C ASP A 55 -9.04 -12.00 -1.86
N ALA A 56 -8.12 -12.26 -0.92
CA ALA A 56 -8.44 -12.78 0.40
C ALA A 56 -9.38 -11.84 1.19
N LEU A 57 -9.17 -10.52 1.11
CA LEU A 57 -10.04 -9.54 1.75
C LEU A 57 -11.45 -9.57 1.14
N ILE A 58 -11.57 -9.65 -0.19
CA ILE A 58 -12.87 -9.75 -0.88
C ILE A 58 -13.60 -11.02 -0.45
N GLU A 59 -12.92 -12.17 -0.42
CA GLU A 59 -13.51 -13.43 0.05
C GLU A 59 -14.02 -13.32 1.50
N ALA A 60 -13.22 -12.73 2.40
CA ALA A 60 -13.61 -12.51 3.79
C ALA A 60 -14.86 -11.61 3.90
N LEU A 61 -14.92 -10.53 3.11
CA LEU A 61 -16.07 -9.63 3.06
C LEU A 61 -17.33 -10.32 2.51
N LEU A 62 -17.19 -11.13 1.46
CA LEU A 62 -18.30 -11.91 0.89
C LEU A 62 -18.82 -12.97 1.87
N ALA A 63 -17.93 -13.65 2.59
CA ALA A 63 -18.29 -14.60 3.63
C ALA A 63 -19.06 -13.91 4.77
N LEU A 64 -18.59 -12.75 5.22
CA LEU A 64 -19.27 -11.93 6.24
C LEU A 64 -20.67 -11.50 5.77
N TRP A 65 -20.80 -11.01 4.53
CA TRP A 65 -22.08 -10.60 3.97
C TRP A 65 -23.10 -11.76 3.85
N SER A 66 -22.58 -12.96 3.56
CA SER A 66 -23.39 -14.15 3.34
C SER A 66 -23.83 -14.84 4.63
N ALA A 67 -23.13 -14.60 5.74
CA ALA A 67 -23.50 -15.15 7.05
C ALA A 67 -24.78 -14.48 7.59
N PRO A 68 -25.75 -15.22 8.16
CA PRO A 68 -26.99 -14.65 8.72
C PRO A 68 -26.72 -13.59 9.81
N VAL A 69 -25.71 -13.83 10.64
CA VAL A 69 -25.26 -12.89 11.68
C VAL A 69 -24.49 -11.71 11.07
N GLY A 70 -23.68 -11.97 10.05
CA GLY A 70 -22.89 -10.96 9.38
C GLY A 70 -23.73 -9.96 8.58
N ARG A 71 -24.85 -10.38 7.98
CA ARG A 71 -25.80 -9.47 7.31
C ARG A 71 -26.45 -8.49 8.29
N HIS A 72 -26.86 -8.95 9.46
CA HIS A 72 -27.39 -8.06 10.51
C HIS A 72 -26.31 -7.13 11.08
N ALA A 73 -25.13 -7.65 11.38
CA ALA A 73 -24.01 -6.85 11.86
C ALA A 73 -23.55 -5.79 10.85
N PHE A 74 -23.60 -6.08 9.55
CA PHE A 74 -23.24 -5.14 8.49
C PHE A 74 -24.26 -4.01 8.35
N VAL A 75 -25.56 -4.32 8.45
CA VAL A 75 -26.62 -3.30 8.48
C VAL A 75 -26.46 -2.39 9.70
N GLU A 76 -26.15 -2.96 10.87
CA GLU A 76 -25.94 -2.17 12.09
C GLU A 76 -24.66 -1.32 12.01
N ALA A 77 -23.56 -1.87 11.50
CA ALA A 77 -22.31 -1.13 11.30
C ALA A 77 -22.49 0.02 10.28
N ARG A 78 -23.24 -0.21 9.21
CA ARG A 78 -23.61 0.84 8.24
C ARG A 78 -24.42 1.94 8.90
N GLN A 79 -25.48 1.60 9.63
CA GLN A 79 -26.33 2.57 10.33
C GLN A 79 -25.53 3.40 11.35
N ARG A 80 -24.60 2.78 12.09
CA ARG A 80 -23.71 3.49 13.03
C ARG A 80 -22.75 4.43 12.31
N SER A 81 -22.21 4.00 11.16
CA SER A 81 -21.31 4.81 10.35
C SER A 81 -22.03 6.02 9.75
N GLU A 82 -23.24 5.83 9.21
CA GLU A 82 -24.10 6.90 8.70
C GLU A 82 -24.51 7.88 9.82
N ALA A 83 -24.86 7.38 11.01
CA ALA A 83 -25.19 8.23 12.16
C ALA A 83 -23.98 9.05 12.63
N LEU A 84 -22.80 8.45 12.69
CA LEU A 84 -21.55 9.15 13.02
C LEU A 84 -21.24 10.23 11.99
N LEU A 85 -21.31 9.91 10.70
CA LEU A 85 -21.04 10.85 9.61
C LEU A 85 -22.03 12.04 9.63
N ARG A 86 -23.33 11.79 9.88
CA ARG A 86 -24.31 12.86 10.09
C ARG A 86 -24.01 13.72 11.31
N SER A 87 -23.56 13.12 12.42
CA SER A 87 -23.16 13.88 13.62
C SER A 87 -21.93 14.77 13.39
N LEU A 88 -21.11 14.43 12.40
CA LEU A 88 -19.95 15.19 11.96
C LEU A 88 -20.28 16.20 10.84
N GLY A 89 -21.56 16.31 10.44
CA GLY A 89 -22.01 17.25 9.40
C GLY A 89 -21.75 16.77 7.96
N VAL A 90 -21.45 15.49 7.76
CA VAL A 90 -21.29 14.87 6.44
C VAL A 90 -22.67 14.42 5.94
N ASP A 91 -23.02 14.78 4.70
CA ASP A 91 -24.26 14.34 4.05
C ASP A 91 -24.04 12.94 3.44
N VAL A 92 -24.82 11.95 3.88
CA VAL A 92 -24.68 10.50 3.59
C VAL A 92 -26.03 9.86 3.36
#